data_AF-A0AA89C5S0-F1
#
_entry.id   AF-A0AA89C5S0-F1
#
_cell.length_a   1.000
_cell.length_b   1.000
_cell.length_c   1.000
_cell.angle_alpha   90.00
_cell.angle_beta   90.00
_cell.angle_gamma   90.00
#
_symmetry.space_group_name_H-M   'P 1'
#
loop_
_entity.id
_entity.type
_entity.pdbx_description
1 polymer ?
#
loop_
_entity_poly.entity_id
_entity_poly.type
_entity_poly.pdbx_seq_one_letter_code
_entity_poly.pdbx_strand_id
1 'polypeptide(L)'
;MLDLRMRPTRCIRSMFLLVLILFVLLNMHVLMNFEAKKSTSMDHSFLNRLRNQQNIEHAHVQNDRMQIVSDINESKVEFLMYPNQYNRTFNSGSVQESNLTQIKMEIDRINQEQYIHNLNKFGLKLKSDSIVIVVQVHDRTKLLSILLESLKAVRKIEETLVIFSHDYYSDDINKLIQSISFCPVLQIFFPVNAQLHPKEFPGEHPNDCPRNVKKEQAIKMKCNNWEHPDKYGHYREAKYCQTKHHWFWKLYRVFDGLEVTRNYTGQILLLEEDYYVAPDIITTLQMMQSLKRKECKDCRMLTAGNYDKTQSYVANSGKVELAHWISSRHNMGMIFARDLWTEIKKCAKEFCNFDDYNWDWTLQHLSMKCIPGQIKVLKMKATRIFHMGDCGVHHKGKNCNPDIKRKQVESIINSNRQHLFPNVISIQGTSRFKLRDPKPNGGWGDIRDRELCMSFMKTNV
;
A
#
# COMPACT_ATOMS: atom_id res chain seq x y z
N MET A 1 19.65 -76.89 38.54
CA MET A 1 18.78 -75.70 38.58
C MET A 1 19.64 -74.48 38.31
N LEU A 2 19.50 -73.86 37.12
CA LEU A 2 20.27 -72.67 36.74
C LEU A 2 19.60 -71.42 37.35
N ASP A 3 20.33 -70.79 38.26
CA ASP A 3 19.90 -69.59 38.99
C ASP A 3 20.18 -68.33 38.14
N LEU A 4 19.15 -67.85 37.45
CA LEU A 4 19.20 -66.64 36.61
C LEU A 4 19.09 -65.39 37.48
N ARG A 5 20.20 -65.00 38.13
CA ARG A 5 20.34 -63.68 38.76
C ARG A 5 20.31 -62.58 37.70
N MET A 6 19.14 -61.98 37.50
CA MET A 6 18.97 -60.79 36.68
C MET A 6 19.73 -59.60 37.29
N ARG A 7 20.70 -59.05 36.54
CA ARG A 7 21.45 -57.87 36.96
C ARG A 7 20.54 -56.63 36.92
N PRO A 8 20.44 -55.84 38.01
CA PRO A 8 19.55 -54.67 38.12
C PRO A 8 19.70 -53.66 36.96
N THR A 9 20.91 -53.54 36.42
CA THR A 9 21.24 -52.66 35.29
C THR A 9 20.55 -53.06 33.98
N ARG A 10 20.24 -54.34 33.77
CA ARG A 10 19.45 -54.79 32.61
C ARG A 10 17.99 -54.40 32.76
N CYS A 11 17.41 -54.57 33.96
CA CYS A 11 16.04 -54.16 34.25
C CYS A 11 15.86 -52.65 34.08
N ILE A 12 16.80 -51.84 34.57
CA ILE A 12 16.75 -50.38 34.43
C ILE A 12 16.82 -49.95 32.97
N ARG A 13 17.70 -50.55 32.16
CA ARG A 13 17.78 -50.26 30.71
C ARG A 13 16.51 -50.64 29.97
N SER A 14 15.92 -51.79 30.28
CA SER A 14 14.65 -52.22 29.70
C SER A 14 13.50 -51.29 30.10
N MET A 15 13.47 -50.83 31.36
CA MET A 15 12.49 -49.83 31.81
C MET A 15 12.65 -48.49 31.08
N PHE A 16 13.89 -48.02 30.92
CA PHE A 16 14.16 -46.76 30.23
C PHE A 16 13.75 -46.82 28.75
N LEU A 17 14.00 -47.96 28.10
CA LEU A 17 13.58 -48.19 26.72
C LEU A 17 12.05 -48.20 26.58
N LEU A 18 11.35 -48.86 27.52
CA LEU A 18 9.89 -48.87 27.57
C LEU A 18 9.31 -47.47 27.76
N VAL A 19 9.89 -46.64 28.64
CA VAL A 19 9.47 -45.25 28.83
C VAL A 19 9.68 -44.41 27.58
N LEU A 20 10.80 -44.59 26.88
CA LEU A 20 11.09 -43.91 25.61
C LEU A 20 10.10 -44.30 24.51
N ILE A 21 9.78 -45.59 24.40
CA ILE A 21 8.78 -46.09 23.46
C ILE A 21 7.40 -45.52 23.80
N LEU A 22 7.02 -45.50 25.07
CA LEU A 22 5.75 -44.94 25.51
C LEU A 22 5.67 -43.43 25.22
N PHE A 23 6.76 -42.69 25.43
CA PHE A 23 6.86 -41.28 25.11
C PHE A 23 6.69 -41.01 23.61
N VAL A 24 7.33 -41.82 22.75
CA VAL A 24 7.17 -41.71 21.29
C VAL A 24 5.73 -42.03 20.87
N LEU A 25 5.12 -43.09 21.43
CA LEU A 25 3.75 -43.47 21.13
C LEU A 25 2.74 -42.41 21.58
N LEU A 26 2.95 -41.78 22.75
CA LEU A 26 2.14 -40.66 23.23
C LEU A 26 2.25 -39.44 22.32
N ASN A 27 3.47 -39.09 21.88
CA ASN A 27 3.67 -37.97 20.95
C ASN A 27 3.07 -38.26 19.56
N MET A 28 3.17 -39.50 19.08
CA MET A 28 2.52 -39.93 17.83
C MET A 28 1.01 -39.94 17.95
N HIS A 29 0.44 -40.35 19.09
CA HIS A 29 -1.00 -40.25 19.35
C HIS A 29 -1.45 -38.79 19.40
N VAL A 30 -0.67 -37.90 20.01
CA VAL A 30 -0.95 -36.45 20.00
C VAL A 30 -0.91 -35.90 18.58
N LEU A 31 0.06 -36.29 17.74
CA LEU A 31 0.15 -35.87 16.33
C LEU A 31 -0.98 -36.44 15.46
N MET A 32 -1.33 -37.72 15.63
CA MET A 32 -2.35 -38.42 14.84
C MET A 32 -3.78 -38.00 15.23
N ASN A 33 -4.00 -37.65 16.50
CA ASN A 33 -5.28 -37.15 17.01
C ASN A 33 -5.28 -35.63 17.22
N PHE A 34 -4.29 -34.91 16.68
CA PHE A 34 -4.36 -33.46 16.55
C PHE A 34 -5.34 -33.14 15.42
N GLU A 35 -6.63 -33.23 15.69
CA GLU A 35 -7.59 -32.44 14.95
C GLU A 35 -7.25 -30.98 15.23
N ALA A 36 -6.67 -30.31 14.25
CA ALA A 36 -6.65 -28.86 14.23
C ALA A 36 -8.10 -28.42 14.35
N LYS A 37 -8.51 -28.06 15.58
CA LYS A 37 -9.79 -27.40 15.80
C LYS A 37 -9.80 -26.24 14.84
N LYS A 38 -10.73 -26.29 13.89
CA LYS A 38 -10.96 -25.26 12.88
C LYS A 38 -11.24 -23.98 13.66
N SER A 39 -10.18 -23.22 13.97
CA SER A 39 -10.24 -21.91 14.60
C SER A 39 -11.24 -21.13 13.77
N THR A 40 -12.26 -20.55 14.41
CA THR A 40 -13.33 -19.73 13.82
C THR A 40 -12.93 -19.23 12.44
N SER A 41 -13.24 -20.06 11.44
CA SER A 41 -12.77 -19.82 10.08
C SER A 41 -13.47 -18.54 9.66
N MET A 42 -12.69 -17.55 9.22
CA MET A 42 -13.26 -16.43 8.48
C MET A 42 -14.28 -16.97 7.49
N ASP A 43 -15.46 -16.36 7.45
CA ASP A 43 -16.55 -16.83 6.62
C ASP A 43 -16.04 -16.98 5.18
N HIS A 44 -15.87 -18.23 4.74
CA HIS A 44 -15.42 -18.53 3.39
C HIS A 44 -16.35 -17.87 2.36
N SER A 45 -17.61 -17.62 2.72
CA SER A 45 -18.56 -16.87 1.88
C SER A 45 -18.19 -15.39 1.75
N PHE A 46 -17.62 -14.77 2.77
CA PHE A 46 -17.12 -13.39 2.72
C PHE A 46 -15.90 -13.30 1.80
N LEU A 47 -14.89 -14.16 2.01
CA LEU A 47 -13.72 -14.22 1.12
C LEU A 47 -14.09 -14.55 -0.33
N ASN A 48 -15.03 -15.48 -0.54
CA ASN A 48 -15.51 -15.83 -1.88
C ASN A 48 -16.29 -14.67 -2.52
N ARG A 49 -17.03 -13.87 -1.76
CA ARG A 49 -17.68 -12.64 -2.27
C ARG A 49 -16.65 -11.60 -2.69
N LEU A 50 -15.59 -11.38 -1.90
CA LEU A 50 -14.48 -10.51 -2.28
C LEU A 50 -13.76 -11.00 -3.54
N ARG A 51 -13.61 -12.31 -3.67
CA ARG A 51 -13.01 -12.94 -4.84
C ARG A 51 -13.90 -12.85 -6.08
N ASN A 52 -15.21 -13.00 -5.92
CA ASN A 52 -16.17 -12.89 -7.01
C ASN A 52 -16.39 -11.44 -7.46
N GLN A 53 -16.29 -10.45 -6.56
CA GLN A 53 -16.21 -9.03 -6.96
C GLN A 53 -15.01 -8.75 -7.87
N GLN A 54 -13.92 -9.53 -7.77
CA GLN A 54 -12.77 -9.44 -8.67
C GLN A 54 -12.92 -10.23 -9.98
N ASN A 55 -13.94 -11.09 -10.11
CA ASN A 55 -14.15 -12.01 -11.24
C ASN A 55 -15.30 -11.62 -12.19
N ILE A 56 -15.86 -10.40 -12.09
CA ILE A 56 -16.92 -9.97 -13.02
C ILE A 56 -16.26 -9.43 -14.30
N GLU A 57 -16.43 -10.19 -15.38
CA GLU A 57 -15.96 -9.87 -16.72
C GLU A 57 -16.62 -8.60 -17.28
N HIS A 58 -15.76 -7.81 -17.95
CA HIS A 58 -16.02 -6.54 -18.65
C HIS A 58 -16.31 -5.35 -17.75
N ALA A 59 -15.23 -4.67 -17.32
CA ALA A 59 -15.32 -3.26 -16.96
C ALA A 59 -15.91 -2.50 -18.16
N HIS A 60 -17.02 -1.78 -17.95
CA HIS A 60 -17.51 -0.78 -18.89
C HIS A 60 -16.60 0.46 -18.85
N VAL A 61 -15.31 0.25 -19.15
CA VAL A 61 -14.43 1.34 -19.56
C VAL A 61 -15.13 2.01 -20.75
N GLN A 62 -15.06 3.33 -20.82
CA GLN A 62 -15.45 4.12 -21.99
C GLN A 62 -14.87 3.44 -23.26
N ASN A 63 -15.65 2.57 -23.89
CA ASN A 63 -15.18 1.73 -24.97
C ASN A 63 -15.34 2.58 -26.22
N ASP A 64 -14.22 2.99 -26.80
CA ASP A 64 -13.83 2.37 -28.06
C ASP A 64 -12.33 2.60 -28.35
N ARG A 65 -11.62 1.47 -28.48
CA ARG A 65 -10.22 1.29 -28.92
C ARG A 65 -9.14 1.93 -28.04
N MET A 66 -8.76 1.23 -26.95
CA MET A 66 -7.37 1.27 -26.49
C MET A 66 -6.49 0.72 -27.61
N GLN A 67 -5.83 1.61 -28.37
CA GLN A 67 -4.88 1.20 -29.39
C GLN A 67 -3.51 1.00 -28.75
N ILE A 68 -2.99 -0.22 -28.90
CA ILE A 68 -1.60 -0.53 -28.65
C ILE A 68 -0.83 -0.13 -29.91
N VAL A 69 -0.02 0.92 -29.82
CA VAL A 69 0.92 1.27 -30.89
C VAL A 69 2.28 0.71 -30.47
N SER A 70 2.77 -0.26 -31.24
CA SER A 70 4.13 -0.80 -31.12
C SER A 70 5.00 -0.22 -32.23
N ASP A 71 5.99 0.59 -31.88
CA ASP A 71 7.02 0.99 -32.84
C ASP A 71 8.02 -0.16 -33.04
N ILE A 72 8.23 -0.58 -34.29
CA ILE A 72 9.04 -1.75 -34.65
C ILE A 72 10.56 -1.54 -34.34
N ASN A 73 10.98 -0.31 -34.04
CA ASN A 73 12.39 0.03 -33.81
C ASN A 73 12.79 0.24 -32.33
N GLU A 74 11.85 0.31 -31.39
CA GLU A 74 12.14 0.30 -29.96
C GLU A 74 11.01 -0.42 -29.25
N SER A 75 11.30 -1.32 -28.31
CA SER A 75 10.31 -2.04 -27.49
C SER A 75 9.56 -1.09 -26.53
N LYS A 76 8.81 -0.14 -27.06
CA LYS A 76 7.98 0.85 -26.37
C LYS A 76 6.54 0.63 -26.79
N VAL A 77 5.73 0.22 -25.84
CA VAL A 77 4.28 0.07 -26.01
C VAL A 77 3.65 1.38 -25.57
N GLU A 78 2.96 2.07 -26.49
CA GLU A 78 2.18 3.26 -26.18
C GLU A 78 0.69 2.93 -26.11
N PHE A 79 0.02 3.41 -25.06
CA PHE A 79 -1.43 3.29 -24.89
C PHE A 79 -2.09 4.64 -25.11
N LEU A 80 -2.95 4.69 -26.13
CA LEU A 80 -3.73 5.88 -26.46
C LEU A 80 -5.20 5.64 -26.12
N MET A 81 -5.78 6.53 -25.33
CA MET A 81 -7.23 6.63 -25.14
C MET A 81 -7.72 7.93 -25.76
N TYR A 82 -8.60 7.81 -26.76
CA TYR A 82 -9.18 8.96 -27.44
C TYR A 82 -10.31 9.58 -26.61
N PRO A 83 -10.49 10.91 -26.67
CA PRO A 83 -11.60 11.59 -26.02
C PRO A 83 -12.93 11.12 -26.63
N ASN A 84 -13.77 10.45 -25.83
CA ASN A 84 -15.11 10.06 -26.26
C ASN A 84 -16.15 11.01 -25.66
N GLN A 85 -17.13 11.44 -26.46
CA GLN A 85 -18.32 12.15 -25.98
C GLN A 85 -19.32 11.13 -25.42
N TYR A 86 -19.08 10.63 -24.21
CA TYR A 86 -20.07 9.82 -23.53
C TYR A 86 -21.16 10.71 -22.91
N ASN A 87 -22.27 10.88 -23.65
CA ASN A 87 -23.49 11.54 -23.18
C ASN A 87 -24.36 10.58 -22.34
N ARG A 88 -23.80 10.00 -21.28
CA ARG A 88 -24.59 9.42 -20.18
C ARG A 88 -24.06 9.97 -18.88
N THR A 89 -24.64 11.09 -18.45
CA THR A 89 -24.75 11.39 -17.02
C THR A 89 -25.55 10.25 -16.39
N PHE A 90 -24.87 9.28 -15.79
CA PHE A 90 -25.54 8.42 -14.83
C PHE A 90 -26.03 9.35 -13.73
N ASN A 91 -27.34 9.50 -13.63
CA ASN A 91 -27.98 10.20 -12.54
C ASN A 91 -27.61 9.43 -11.27
N SER A 92 -26.53 9.83 -10.59
CA SER A 92 -26.29 9.37 -9.23
C SER A 92 -27.43 9.98 -8.41
N GLY A 93 -28.41 9.18 -8.04
CA GLY A 93 -29.26 9.55 -6.90
C GLY A 93 -28.32 9.88 -5.74
N SER A 94 -28.67 10.88 -4.93
CA SER A 94 -27.86 11.25 -3.76
C SER A 94 -27.67 9.99 -2.89
N VAL A 95 -26.42 9.52 -2.77
CA VAL A 95 -26.09 8.42 -1.88
C VAL A 95 -26.28 8.92 -0.45
N GLN A 96 -27.10 8.24 0.34
CA GLN A 96 -27.21 8.58 1.76
C GLN A 96 -26.03 7.94 2.49
N GLU A 97 -25.11 8.76 3.03
CA GLU A 97 -23.95 8.26 3.77
C GLU A 97 -24.31 7.42 5.01
N SER A 98 -25.53 7.56 5.54
CA SER A 98 -26.05 6.72 6.63
C SER A 98 -26.43 5.30 6.17
N ASN A 99 -26.55 5.06 4.86
CA ASN A 99 -26.99 3.80 4.28
C ASN A 99 -25.80 3.03 3.69
N LEU A 100 -25.23 2.12 4.50
CA LEU A 100 -24.08 1.30 4.13
C LEU A 100 -24.33 0.45 2.86
N THR A 101 -25.56 0.01 2.61
CA THR A 101 -25.91 -0.76 1.41
C THR A 101 -25.77 0.09 0.16
N GLN A 102 -26.23 1.35 0.20
CA GLN A 102 -26.07 2.28 -0.92
C GLN A 102 -24.59 2.61 -1.17
N ILE A 103 -23.82 2.88 -0.11
CA ILE A 103 -22.37 3.12 -0.23
C ILE A 103 -21.70 1.90 -0.87
N LYS A 104 -22.02 0.69 -0.43
CA LYS A 104 -21.42 -0.53 -0.97
C LYS A 104 -21.75 -0.71 -2.46
N MET A 105 -23.00 -0.53 -2.84
CA MET A 105 -23.41 -0.60 -4.26
C MET A 105 -22.70 0.44 -5.11
N GLU A 106 -22.52 1.66 -4.59
CA GLU A 106 -21.82 2.73 -5.29
C GLU A 106 -20.31 2.44 -5.43
N ILE A 107 -19.67 1.95 -4.38
CA ILE A 107 -18.27 1.50 -4.41
C ILE A 107 -18.07 0.40 -5.46
N ASP A 108 -18.97 -0.59 -5.49
CA ASP A 108 -18.92 -1.68 -6.46
C ASP A 108 -19.09 -1.14 -7.89
N ARG A 109 -20.05 -0.24 -8.10
CA ARG A 109 -20.28 0.43 -9.39
C ARG A 109 -19.05 1.22 -9.86
N ILE A 110 -18.51 2.12 -9.04
CA ILE A 110 -17.34 2.95 -9.40
C ILE A 110 -16.13 2.08 -9.73
N ASN A 111 -15.85 1.06 -8.90
CA ASN A 111 -14.73 0.16 -9.12
C ASN A 111 -14.87 -0.65 -10.42
N GLN A 112 -16.09 -1.06 -10.78
CA GLN A 112 -16.37 -1.79 -12.02
C GLN A 112 -16.27 -0.89 -13.26
N GLU A 113 -16.85 0.31 -13.21
CA GLU A 113 -16.86 1.24 -14.34
C GLU A 113 -15.46 1.78 -14.67
N GLN A 114 -14.62 2.01 -13.65
CA GLN A 114 -13.28 2.61 -13.81
C GLN A 114 -13.32 3.92 -14.63
N TYR A 115 -14.36 4.74 -14.40
CA TYR A 115 -14.59 5.95 -15.17
C TYR A 115 -13.46 6.97 -14.97
N ILE A 116 -12.88 7.45 -16.08
CA ILE A 116 -11.82 8.45 -16.08
C ILE A 116 -12.44 9.82 -16.38
N HIS A 117 -12.51 10.68 -15.38
CA HIS A 117 -12.95 12.06 -15.50
C HIS A 117 -11.97 12.87 -16.35
N ASN A 118 -12.50 13.88 -17.06
CA ASN A 118 -11.76 14.82 -17.91
C ASN A 118 -11.02 14.20 -19.10
N LEU A 119 -11.26 12.93 -19.42
CA LEU A 119 -10.62 12.27 -20.56
C LEU A 119 -10.95 12.96 -21.89
N ASN A 120 -12.17 13.48 -22.03
CA ASN A 120 -12.61 14.24 -23.20
C ASN A 120 -11.84 15.56 -23.40
N LYS A 121 -11.35 16.18 -22.32
CA LYS A 121 -10.65 17.46 -22.35
C LYS A 121 -9.15 17.32 -22.58
N PHE A 122 -8.54 16.32 -21.94
CA PHE A 122 -7.08 16.16 -21.93
C PHE A 122 -6.58 14.99 -22.78
N GLY A 123 -7.45 14.02 -23.10
CA GLY A 123 -7.02 12.71 -23.58
C GLY A 123 -6.19 11.97 -22.52
N LEU A 124 -5.68 10.80 -22.88
CA LEU A 124 -4.68 10.11 -22.06
C LEU A 124 -3.72 9.31 -22.95
N LYS A 125 -2.42 9.52 -22.74
CA LYS A 125 -1.33 8.82 -23.43
C LYS A 125 -0.34 8.28 -22.41
N LEU A 126 -0.39 6.98 -22.13
CA LEU A 126 0.53 6.34 -21.19
C LEU A 126 1.71 5.73 -21.94
N LYS A 127 2.87 6.38 -21.83
CA LYS A 127 4.16 5.95 -22.37
C LYS A 127 5.06 5.42 -21.25
N SER A 128 6.14 4.73 -21.61
CA SER A 128 7.11 4.19 -20.62
C SER A 128 7.79 5.25 -19.72
N ASP A 129 7.79 6.51 -20.14
CA ASP A 129 8.31 7.68 -19.42
C ASP A 129 7.22 8.62 -18.87
N SER A 130 5.93 8.31 -19.14
CA SER A 130 4.82 8.89 -18.39
C SER A 130 4.95 8.50 -16.92
N ILE A 131 4.34 9.29 -16.04
CA ILE A 131 4.18 8.97 -14.62
C ILE A 131 2.68 8.90 -14.36
N VAL A 132 2.23 7.87 -13.65
CA VAL A 132 0.87 7.82 -13.08
C VAL A 132 0.97 8.15 -11.59
N ILE A 133 0.08 9.00 -11.09
CA ILE A 133 0.05 9.37 -9.67
C ILE A 133 -1.06 8.58 -8.99
N VAL A 134 -0.78 7.96 -7.86
CA VAL A 134 -1.77 7.29 -7.02
C VAL A 134 -1.75 7.92 -5.63
N VAL A 135 -2.88 8.46 -5.20
CA VAL A 135 -3.05 9.10 -3.89
C VAL A 135 -3.85 8.16 -2.99
N GLN A 136 -3.31 7.79 -1.84
CA GLN A 136 -4.06 7.10 -0.80
C GLN A 136 -4.82 8.12 0.06
N VAL A 137 -6.15 7.99 0.08
CA VAL A 137 -7.09 8.93 0.71
C VAL A 137 -7.88 8.21 1.81
N HIS A 138 -8.02 8.88 2.95
CA HIS A 138 -8.86 8.44 4.07
C HIS A 138 -10.03 9.41 4.24
N ASP A 139 -9.95 10.33 5.22
CA ASP A 139 -11.04 11.23 5.60
C ASP A 139 -10.61 12.69 5.86
N ARG A 140 -9.37 13.08 5.49
CA ARG A 140 -8.82 14.41 5.82
C ARG A 140 -9.00 15.42 4.68
N THR A 141 -10.25 15.80 4.40
CA THR A 141 -10.65 16.70 3.29
C THR A 141 -9.81 17.98 3.18
N LYS A 142 -9.46 18.63 4.31
CA LYS A 142 -8.65 19.86 4.31
C LYS A 142 -7.22 19.62 3.80
N LEU A 143 -6.60 18.50 4.16
CA LEU A 143 -5.25 18.15 3.70
C LEU A 143 -5.29 17.75 2.23
N LEU A 144 -6.28 16.96 1.83
CA LEU A 144 -6.52 16.61 0.43
C LEU A 144 -6.68 17.86 -0.45
N SER A 145 -7.47 18.85 0.00
CA SER A 145 -7.61 20.13 -0.71
C SER A 145 -6.27 20.84 -0.91
N ILE A 146 -5.38 20.83 0.09
CA ILE A 146 -4.04 21.41 -0.03
C ILE A 146 -3.18 20.63 -1.06
N LEU A 147 -3.25 19.30 -1.03
CA LEU A 147 -2.58 18.47 -2.04
C LEU A 147 -3.08 18.81 -3.46
N LEU A 148 -4.39 18.92 -3.66
CA LEU A 148 -4.99 19.25 -4.96
C LEU A 148 -4.55 20.63 -5.47
N GLU A 149 -4.48 21.64 -4.60
CA GLU A 149 -3.95 22.96 -4.98
C GLU A 149 -2.47 22.87 -5.40
N SER A 150 -1.67 22.07 -4.72
CA SER A 150 -0.26 21.86 -5.12
C SER A 150 -0.13 21.09 -6.44
N LEU A 151 -0.96 20.06 -6.66
CA LEU A 151 -1.00 19.28 -7.91
C LEU A 151 -1.39 20.15 -9.11
N LYS A 152 -2.36 21.06 -8.93
CA LYS A 152 -2.79 22.01 -9.97
C LYS A 152 -1.63 22.89 -10.47
N ALA A 153 -0.63 23.15 -9.64
CA ALA A 153 0.55 23.93 -10.00
C ALA A 153 1.68 23.11 -10.63
N VAL A 154 1.55 21.78 -10.71
CA VAL A 154 2.57 20.91 -11.29
C VAL A 154 2.59 21.04 -12.81
N ARG A 155 3.79 21.21 -13.38
CA ARG A 155 3.98 21.23 -14.84
C ARG A 155 3.75 19.84 -15.44
N LYS A 156 3.00 19.75 -16.54
CA LYS A 156 2.58 18.51 -17.23
C LYS A 156 1.53 17.69 -16.46
N ILE A 157 0.86 18.29 -15.46
CA ILE A 157 -0.21 17.59 -14.74
C ILE A 157 -1.39 17.27 -15.66
N GLU A 158 -1.64 18.10 -16.67
CA GLU A 158 -2.69 17.95 -17.67
C GLU A 158 -2.56 16.68 -18.51
N GLU A 159 -1.35 16.12 -18.64
CA GLU A 159 -1.08 14.86 -19.35
C GLU A 159 -1.02 13.63 -18.43
N THR A 160 -1.22 13.83 -17.12
CA THR A 160 -0.94 12.83 -16.08
C THR A 160 -2.23 12.25 -15.51
N LEU A 161 -2.37 10.92 -15.54
CA LEU A 161 -3.45 10.24 -14.83
C LEU A 161 -3.21 10.30 -13.31
N VAL A 162 -4.19 10.84 -12.58
CA VAL A 162 -4.22 10.84 -11.12
C VAL A 162 -5.31 9.91 -10.62
N ILE A 163 -4.92 8.89 -9.86
CA ILE A 163 -5.79 7.88 -9.28
C ILE A 163 -5.94 8.15 -7.79
N PHE A 164 -7.16 8.40 -7.31
CA PHE A 164 -7.46 8.51 -5.88
C PHE A 164 -7.98 7.17 -5.37
N SER A 165 -7.29 6.59 -4.40
CA SER A 165 -7.63 5.32 -3.77
C SER A 165 -8.18 5.59 -2.38
N HIS A 166 -9.45 5.25 -2.16
CA HIS A 166 -10.21 5.59 -0.96
C HIS A 166 -10.43 4.37 -0.07
N ASP A 167 -10.29 4.49 1.24
CA ASP A 167 -10.80 3.50 2.22
C ASP A 167 -11.94 4.03 3.09
N TYR A 168 -12.47 5.20 2.74
CA TYR A 168 -13.63 5.82 3.34
C TYR A 168 -14.43 6.54 2.24
N TYR A 169 -15.73 6.27 2.16
CA TYR A 169 -16.64 6.96 1.28
C TYR A 169 -17.15 8.23 1.95
N SER A 170 -16.94 9.37 1.30
CA SER A 170 -17.45 10.67 1.72
C SER A 170 -17.86 11.46 0.49
N ASP A 171 -19.10 11.95 0.47
CA ASP A 171 -19.64 12.79 -0.58
C ASP A 171 -18.83 14.09 -0.72
N ASP A 172 -18.35 14.66 0.39
CA ASP A 172 -17.54 15.88 0.37
C ASP A 172 -16.19 15.65 -0.32
N ILE A 173 -15.51 14.54 -0.02
CA ILE A 173 -14.27 14.14 -0.68
C ILE A 173 -14.52 13.83 -2.16
N ASN A 174 -15.61 13.13 -2.46
CA ASN A 174 -15.98 12.76 -3.82
C ASN A 174 -16.27 14.01 -4.67
N LYS A 175 -17.07 14.96 -4.15
CA LYS A 175 -17.34 16.25 -4.82
C LYS A 175 -16.06 17.05 -5.01
N LEU A 176 -15.18 17.07 -4.02
CA LEU A 176 -13.89 17.75 -4.11
C LEU A 176 -13.05 17.17 -5.27
N ILE A 177 -12.96 15.84 -5.39
CA ILE A 177 -12.19 15.18 -6.47
C ILE A 177 -12.88 15.35 -7.83
N GLN A 178 -14.21 15.23 -7.89
CA GLN A 178 -14.98 15.42 -9.12
C GLN A 178 -14.90 16.86 -9.65
N SER A 179 -14.60 17.84 -8.78
CA SER A 179 -14.39 19.24 -9.19
C SER A 179 -13.04 19.49 -9.89
N ILE A 180 -12.13 18.51 -9.87
CA ILE A 180 -10.83 18.61 -10.55
C ILE A 180 -11.06 18.76 -12.05
N SER A 181 -10.48 19.81 -12.63
CA SER A 181 -10.66 20.18 -14.04
C SER A 181 -9.35 20.41 -14.79
N PHE A 182 -8.23 19.97 -14.21
CA PHE A 182 -6.86 20.22 -14.70
C PHE A 182 -6.09 18.95 -15.12
N CYS A 183 -6.64 17.73 -14.94
CA CYS A 183 -6.02 16.48 -15.38
C CYS A 183 -7.04 15.33 -15.50
N PRO A 184 -6.69 14.21 -16.16
CA PRO A 184 -7.44 12.95 -16.09
C PRO A 184 -7.46 12.38 -14.66
N VAL A 185 -8.65 12.05 -14.16
CA VAL A 185 -8.84 11.57 -12.78
C VAL A 185 -9.62 10.26 -12.74
N LEU A 186 -9.15 9.31 -11.95
CA LEU A 186 -9.84 8.05 -11.66
C LEU A 186 -10.00 7.90 -10.15
N GLN A 187 -11.17 7.47 -9.68
CA GLN A 187 -11.39 7.07 -8.30
C GLN A 187 -11.51 5.55 -8.19
N ILE A 188 -10.87 4.95 -7.19
CA ILE A 188 -11.03 3.55 -6.79
C ILE A 188 -11.29 3.49 -5.29
N PHE A 189 -12.07 2.51 -4.85
CA PHE A 189 -12.50 2.39 -3.47
C PHE A 189 -12.13 1.02 -2.91
N PHE A 190 -11.39 0.98 -1.82
CA PHE A 190 -11.07 -0.24 -1.09
C PHE A 190 -12.37 -0.85 -0.54
N PRO A 191 -12.82 -2.01 -1.04
CA PRO A 191 -14.18 -2.49 -0.79
C PRO A 191 -14.35 -3.17 0.57
N VAL A 192 -13.27 -3.32 1.34
CA VAL A 192 -13.22 -4.10 2.60
C VAL A 192 -12.67 -3.25 3.73
N ASN A 193 -13.37 -2.18 4.04
CA ASN A 193 -12.94 -1.18 5.02
C ASN A 193 -13.85 -1.17 6.27
N ALA A 194 -13.41 -0.48 7.32
CA ALA A 194 -14.12 -0.40 8.59
C ALA A 194 -15.45 0.36 8.50
N GLN A 195 -15.60 1.32 7.57
CA GLN A 195 -16.85 2.06 7.38
C GLN A 195 -17.98 1.13 6.92
N LEU A 196 -17.69 0.22 6.00
CA LEU A 196 -18.65 -0.76 5.49
C LEU A 196 -18.93 -1.92 6.46
N HIS A 197 -18.05 -2.12 7.44
CA HIS A 197 -18.08 -3.24 8.38
C HIS A 197 -17.97 -2.76 9.85
N PRO A 198 -18.84 -1.86 10.34
CA PRO A 198 -18.62 -1.19 11.63
C PRO A 198 -18.74 -2.11 12.86
N LYS A 199 -19.38 -3.28 12.71
CA LYS A 199 -19.63 -4.25 13.81
C LYS A 199 -19.16 -5.66 13.49
N GLU A 200 -18.38 -5.81 12.44
CA GLU A 200 -17.83 -7.10 12.01
C GLU A 200 -16.43 -6.91 11.44
N PHE A 201 -15.66 -7.98 11.29
CA PHE A 201 -14.36 -7.89 10.64
C PHE A 201 -14.54 -7.45 9.16
N PRO A 202 -13.71 -6.52 8.62
CA PRO A 202 -12.48 -5.97 9.18
C PRO A 202 -12.64 -4.73 10.08
N GLY A 203 -13.85 -4.24 10.36
CA GLY A 203 -14.03 -3.23 11.40
C GLY A 203 -13.94 -3.82 12.81
N GLU A 204 -14.59 -3.17 13.78
CA GLU A 204 -14.53 -3.57 15.19
C GLU A 204 -15.71 -4.49 15.53
N HIS A 205 -15.44 -5.79 15.62
CA HIS A 205 -16.47 -6.74 16.06
C HIS A 205 -16.67 -6.64 17.59
N PRO A 206 -17.91 -6.60 18.12
CA PRO A 206 -18.17 -6.43 19.56
C PRO A 206 -17.53 -7.48 20.48
N ASN A 207 -17.33 -8.70 19.97
CA ASN A 207 -16.66 -9.81 20.68
C ASN A 207 -15.15 -9.93 20.39
N ASP A 208 -14.52 -8.96 19.74
CA ASP A 208 -13.05 -8.95 19.62
C ASP A 208 -12.40 -8.65 20.98
N CYS A 209 -11.23 -9.22 21.21
CA CYS A 209 -10.52 -9.04 22.47
C CYS A 209 -10.07 -7.57 22.62
N PRO A 210 -10.30 -6.92 23.77
CA PRO A 210 -9.78 -5.58 24.02
C PRO A 210 -8.26 -5.55 23.85
N ARG A 211 -7.74 -4.53 23.17
CA ARG A 211 -6.31 -4.41 22.82
C ARG A 211 -5.33 -4.83 23.92
N ASN A 212 -5.56 -4.39 25.15
CA ASN A 212 -4.65 -4.55 26.28
C ASN A 212 -5.07 -5.65 27.27
N VAL A 213 -6.07 -6.47 26.95
CA VAL A 213 -6.48 -7.58 27.83
C VAL A 213 -5.35 -8.61 27.89
N LYS A 214 -5.08 -9.16 29.07
CA LYS A 214 -4.07 -10.21 29.20
C LYS A 214 -4.55 -11.52 28.56
N LYS A 215 -3.63 -12.32 28.03
CA LYS A 215 -3.95 -13.58 27.34
C LYS A 215 -4.78 -14.53 28.22
N GLU A 216 -4.47 -14.64 29.51
CA GLU A 216 -5.21 -15.50 30.43
C GLU A 216 -6.67 -15.06 30.60
N GLN A 217 -6.92 -13.74 30.55
CA GLN A 217 -8.26 -13.18 30.60
C GLN A 217 -8.98 -13.34 29.25
N ALA A 218 -8.29 -13.11 28.13
CA ALA A 218 -8.83 -13.34 26.80
C ALA A 218 -9.32 -14.79 26.60
N ILE A 219 -8.53 -15.78 27.08
CA ILE A 219 -8.90 -17.20 27.08
C ILE A 219 -10.21 -17.43 27.84
N LYS A 220 -10.38 -16.79 29.01
CA LYS A 220 -11.61 -16.91 29.82
C LYS A 220 -12.80 -16.25 29.12
N MET A 221 -12.58 -15.09 28.49
CA MET A 221 -13.61 -14.37 27.73
C MET A 221 -14.01 -15.10 26.45
N LYS A 222 -13.11 -15.93 25.88
CA LYS A 222 -13.27 -16.56 24.56
C LYS A 222 -13.64 -15.55 23.46
N CYS A 223 -13.07 -14.35 23.55
CA CYS A 223 -13.23 -13.28 22.55
C CYS A 223 -12.59 -13.69 21.22
N ASN A 224 -13.15 -13.30 20.08
CA ASN A 224 -12.91 -13.93 18.77
C ASN A 224 -11.44 -14.22 18.42
N ASN A 225 -10.52 -13.33 18.75
CA ASN A 225 -9.10 -13.38 18.39
C ASN A 225 -8.17 -13.71 19.57
N TRP A 226 -8.69 -14.33 20.64
CA TRP A 226 -7.94 -14.60 21.87
C TRP A 226 -6.66 -15.42 21.67
N GLU A 227 -6.62 -16.31 20.66
CA GLU A 227 -5.47 -17.15 20.29
C GLU A 227 -4.36 -16.38 19.56
N HIS A 228 -4.68 -15.21 19.00
CA HIS A 228 -3.85 -14.51 18.02
C HIS A 228 -3.49 -13.07 18.44
N PRO A 229 -2.87 -12.85 19.61
CA PRO A 229 -2.27 -11.55 19.91
C PRO A 229 -1.05 -11.30 19.01
N ASP A 230 -0.64 -10.04 18.91
CA ASP A 230 0.63 -9.66 18.31
C ASP A 230 1.82 -10.12 19.16
N LYS A 231 3.03 -9.89 18.65
CA LYS A 231 4.31 -10.22 19.27
C LYS A 231 4.48 -9.62 20.67
N TYR A 232 3.78 -8.54 20.97
CA TYR A 232 3.82 -7.84 22.25
C TYR A 232 2.64 -8.20 23.17
N GLY A 233 1.81 -9.15 22.77
CA GLY A 233 0.66 -9.60 23.56
C GLY A 233 -0.57 -8.72 23.44
N HIS A 234 -0.63 -7.83 22.45
CA HIS A 234 -1.79 -6.96 22.21
C HIS A 234 -2.72 -7.53 21.14
N TYR A 235 -4.01 -7.23 21.27
CA TYR A 235 -5.01 -7.61 20.28
C TYR A 235 -5.26 -6.50 19.27
N ARG A 236 -5.83 -6.90 18.13
CA ARG A 236 -6.12 -6.06 16.97
C ARG A 236 -6.94 -4.81 17.30
N GLU A 237 -6.60 -3.70 16.65
CA GLU A 237 -7.48 -2.53 16.51
C GLU A 237 -7.68 -2.24 15.01
N ALA A 238 -8.94 -2.18 14.56
CA ALA A 238 -9.29 -2.09 13.14
C ALA A 238 -8.67 -0.86 12.45
N LYS A 239 -8.73 0.30 13.11
CA LYS A 239 -8.20 1.58 12.61
C LYS A 239 -6.70 1.55 12.27
N TYR A 240 -5.90 0.74 12.96
CA TYR A 240 -4.47 0.61 12.69
C TYR A 240 -4.18 -0.38 11.55
N CYS A 241 -5.04 -1.39 11.38
CA CYS A 241 -4.85 -2.41 10.36
C CYS A 241 -5.28 -1.94 8.97
N GLN A 242 -6.29 -1.05 8.89
CA GLN A 242 -6.86 -0.60 7.62
C GLN A 242 -5.82 -0.01 6.66
N THR A 243 -4.87 0.79 7.16
CA THR A 243 -3.87 1.46 6.30
C THR A 243 -3.00 0.46 5.54
N LYS A 244 -2.56 -0.64 6.18
CA LYS A 244 -1.76 -1.68 5.51
C LYS A 244 -2.58 -2.53 4.55
N HIS A 245 -3.84 -2.84 4.90
CA HIS A 245 -4.77 -3.49 3.97
C HIS A 245 -4.99 -2.66 2.71
N HIS A 246 -5.38 -1.40 2.87
CA HIS A 246 -5.61 -0.48 1.78
C HIS A 246 -4.34 -0.30 0.95
N TRP A 247 -3.17 -0.17 1.60
CA TRP A 247 -1.92 0.02 0.87
C TRP A 247 -1.59 -1.15 -0.04
N PHE A 248 -1.79 -2.39 0.42
CA PHE A 248 -1.48 -3.58 -0.38
C PHE A 248 -2.54 -3.85 -1.46
N TRP A 249 -3.82 -3.68 -1.12
CA TRP A 249 -4.91 -3.80 -2.07
C TRP A 249 -4.81 -2.78 -3.21
N LYS A 250 -4.50 -1.51 -2.92
CA LYS A 250 -4.46 -0.48 -3.97
C LYS A 250 -3.35 -0.75 -4.98
N LEU A 251 -2.22 -1.31 -4.54
CA LEU A 251 -1.14 -1.67 -5.46
C LEU A 251 -1.57 -2.81 -6.39
N TYR A 252 -2.22 -3.84 -5.85
CA TYR A 252 -2.84 -4.86 -6.69
C TYR A 252 -3.83 -4.24 -7.68
N ARG A 253 -4.74 -3.40 -7.20
CA ARG A 253 -5.75 -2.78 -8.04
C ARG A 253 -5.12 -1.98 -9.16
N VAL A 254 -4.13 -1.13 -8.86
CA VAL A 254 -3.49 -0.26 -9.86
C VAL A 254 -2.60 -1.05 -10.83
N PHE A 255 -1.76 -1.96 -10.35
CA PHE A 255 -0.85 -2.66 -11.25
C PHE A 255 -1.54 -3.76 -12.05
N ASP A 256 -2.44 -4.53 -11.43
CA ASP A 256 -2.98 -5.76 -12.00
C ASP A 256 -4.49 -5.69 -12.31
N GLY A 257 -5.26 -4.86 -11.61
CA GLY A 257 -6.72 -4.85 -11.69
C GLY A 257 -7.33 -3.80 -12.62
N LEU A 258 -6.68 -2.65 -12.81
CA LEU A 258 -7.17 -1.56 -13.64
C LEU A 258 -6.85 -1.79 -15.11
N GLU A 259 -7.82 -1.58 -15.99
CA GLU A 259 -7.64 -1.79 -17.42
C GLU A 259 -6.65 -0.77 -18.02
N VAL A 260 -6.77 0.49 -17.61
CA VAL A 260 -5.92 1.60 -18.11
C VAL A 260 -4.44 1.41 -17.80
N THR A 261 -4.10 0.72 -16.69
CA THR A 261 -2.71 0.48 -16.27
C THR A 261 -2.28 -0.98 -16.40
N ARG A 262 -3.13 -1.88 -16.90
CA ARG A 262 -2.87 -3.34 -16.96
C ARG A 262 -1.54 -3.69 -17.61
N ASN A 263 -1.25 -3.06 -18.75
CA ASN A 263 -0.05 -3.27 -19.54
C ASN A 263 0.95 -2.11 -19.46
N TYR A 264 0.66 -1.11 -18.62
CA TYR A 264 1.54 0.03 -18.40
C TYR A 264 2.82 -0.42 -17.69
N THR A 265 3.97 -0.04 -18.26
CA THR A 265 5.32 -0.38 -17.75
C THR A 265 6.07 0.82 -17.21
N GLY A 266 5.49 2.02 -17.29
CA GLY A 266 6.05 3.22 -16.71
C GLY A 266 5.98 3.21 -15.18
N GLN A 267 6.24 4.37 -14.60
CA GLN A 267 6.44 4.52 -13.17
C GLN A 267 5.16 5.02 -12.49
N ILE A 268 4.86 4.47 -11.31
CA ILE A 268 3.72 4.90 -10.48
C ILE A 268 4.25 5.64 -9.24
N LEU A 269 3.91 6.93 -9.12
CA LEU A 269 4.21 7.75 -7.95
C LEU A 269 3.12 7.54 -6.89
N LEU A 270 3.51 7.11 -5.70
CA LEU A 270 2.62 6.96 -4.57
C LEU A 270 2.66 8.20 -3.67
N LEU A 271 1.50 8.79 -3.43
CA LEU A 271 1.29 9.91 -2.53
C LEU A 271 0.24 9.53 -1.47
N GLU A 272 0.22 10.31 -0.38
CA GLU A 272 -0.83 10.29 0.63
C GLU A 272 -1.55 11.64 0.62
N GLU A 273 -2.80 11.67 1.08
CA GLU A 273 -3.66 12.88 1.06
C GLU A 273 -3.09 14.09 1.80
N ASP A 274 -2.12 13.89 2.70
CA ASP A 274 -1.45 14.93 3.46
C ASP A 274 -0.07 15.27 2.94
N TYR A 275 0.18 15.07 1.65
CA TYR A 275 1.38 15.56 1.01
C TYR A 275 1.13 16.91 0.33
N TYR A 276 2.22 17.63 0.08
CA TYR A 276 2.28 18.78 -0.81
C TYR A 276 3.40 18.53 -1.82
N VAL A 277 3.16 18.76 -3.10
CA VAL A 277 4.14 18.51 -4.16
C VAL A 277 4.67 19.80 -4.79
N ALA A 278 5.95 19.80 -5.15
CA ALA A 278 6.58 20.93 -5.82
C ALA A 278 6.22 20.97 -7.33
N PRO A 279 6.19 22.17 -7.96
CA PRO A 279 5.77 22.34 -9.35
C PRO A 279 6.58 21.53 -10.40
N ASP A 280 7.82 21.16 -10.09
CA ASP A 280 8.74 20.45 -10.98
C ASP A 280 8.80 18.93 -10.73
N ILE A 281 7.90 18.37 -9.91
CA ILE A 281 7.96 16.97 -9.48
C ILE A 281 7.99 15.98 -10.65
N ILE A 282 7.09 16.12 -11.65
CA ILE A 282 7.03 15.21 -12.81
C ILE A 282 8.32 15.28 -13.62
N THR A 283 8.75 16.49 -14.00
CA THR A 283 9.99 16.72 -14.75
C THR A 283 11.19 16.13 -14.02
N THR A 284 11.30 16.38 -12.72
CA THR A 284 12.40 15.88 -11.88
C THR A 284 12.42 14.36 -11.86
N LEU A 285 11.26 13.71 -11.67
CA LEU A 285 11.15 12.25 -11.66
C LEU A 285 11.48 11.63 -13.03
N GLN A 286 11.08 12.25 -14.14
CA GLN A 286 11.45 11.81 -15.49
C GLN A 286 12.97 11.88 -15.72
N MET A 287 13.61 12.95 -15.23
CA MET A 287 15.07 13.08 -15.26
C MET A 287 15.75 12.02 -14.38
N MET A 288 15.24 11.76 -13.17
CA MET A 288 15.75 10.70 -12.30
C MET A 288 15.58 9.31 -12.92
N GLN A 289 14.47 9.03 -13.60
CA GLN A 289 14.26 7.77 -14.32
C GLN A 289 15.30 7.60 -15.44
N SER A 290 15.61 8.68 -16.16
CA SER A 290 16.66 8.69 -17.18
C SER A 290 18.05 8.44 -16.58
N LEU A 291 18.34 9.07 -15.44
CA LEU A 291 19.58 8.84 -14.68
C LEU A 291 19.67 7.39 -14.18
N LYS A 292 18.58 6.84 -13.63
CA LYS A 292 18.47 5.44 -13.20
C LYS A 292 18.88 4.48 -14.31
N ARG A 293 18.32 4.65 -15.52
CA ARG A 293 18.63 3.79 -16.69
C ARG A 293 20.10 3.85 -17.09
N LYS A 294 20.75 5.01 -16.95
CA LYS A 294 22.14 5.23 -17.34
C LYS A 294 23.14 4.76 -16.27
N GLU A 295 22.93 5.14 -15.02
CA GLU A 295 23.94 5.09 -13.97
C GLU A 295 23.59 4.20 -12.77
N CYS A 296 22.32 3.80 -12.60
CA CYS A 296 21.90 2.90 -11.51
C CYS A 296 20.90 1.84 -12.00
N LYS A 297 21.38 0.91 -12.83
CA LYS A 297 20.54 -0.14 -13.44
C LYS A 297 19.89 -1.07 -12.42
N ASP A 298 20.51 -1.23 -11.25
CA ASP A 298 20.03 -2.02 -10.13
C ASP A 298 19.14 -1.23 -9.15
N CYS A 299 18.99 0.09 -9.32
CA CYS A 299 18.00 0.86 -8.57
C CYS A 299 16.58 0.48 -9.02
N ARG A 300 15.73 0.14 -8.06
CA ARG A 300 14.35 -0.32 -8.31
C ARG A 300 13.28 0.68 -7.90
N MET A 301 13.68 1.72 -7.17
CA MET A 301 12.80 2.77 -6.68
C MET A 301 13.46 4.15 -6.84
N LEU A 302 12.66 5.20 -6.95
CA LEU A 302 13.10 6.58 -6.75
C LEU A 302 12.26 7.21 -5.64
N THR A 303 12.80 8.21 -4.96
CA THR A 303 12.03 9.00 -3.97
C THR A 303 12.30 10.47 -4.18
N ALA A 304 11.23 11.24 -4.35
CA ALA A 304 11.32 12.68 -4.50
C ALA A 304 11.07 13.44 -3.19
N GLY A 305 10.55 12.76 -2.15
CA GLY A 305 10.41 13.27 -0.80
C GLY A 305 11.59 12.91 0.10
N ASN A 306 11.85 13.75 1.09
CA ASN A 306 12.72 13.41 2.23
C ASN A 306 12.33 14.18 3.50
N TYR A 307 12.86 13.73 4.64
CA TYR A 307 12.63 14.30 5.97
C TYR A 307 13.81 15.15 6.47
N ASP A 308 14.68 15.62 5.58
CA ASP A 308 15.86 16.37 6.00
C ASP A 308 15.41 17.75 6.54
N LYS A 309 15.75 18.04 7.80
CA LYS A 309 15.28 19.25 8.52
C LYS A 309 15.67 20.56 7.83
N THR A 310 16.78 20.55 7.10
CA THR A 310 17.31 21.71 6.39
C THR A 310 17.46 21.37 4.91
N GLN A 311 16.75 22.09 4.06
CA GLN A 311 16.85 21.98 2.61
C GLN A 311 17.77 23.07 2.07
N SER A 312 18.68 22.71 1.16
CA SER A 312 19.45 23.68 0.37
C SER A 312 19.23 23.40 -1.10
N TYR A 313 18.30 24.13 -1.71
CA TYR A 313 17.99 24.01 -3.14
C TYR A 313 19.14 24.54 -4.01
N VAL A 314 19.80 25.63 -3.59
CA VAL A 314 21.00 26.16 -4.26
C VAL A 314 22.04 25.06 -4.46
N ALA A 315 22.33 24.30 -3.39
CA ALA A 315 23.36 23.28 -3.44
C ALA A 315 22.86 21.93 -3.99
N ASN A 316 21.57 21.62 -3.90
CA ASN A 316 21.05 20.24 -4.08
C ASN A 316 19.87 20.08 -5.05
N SER A 317 19.46 21.13 -5.76
CA SER A 317 18.32 21.09 -6.70
C SER A 317 18.39 19.94 -7.72
N GLY A 318 19.55 19.75 -8.35
CA GLY A 318 19.81 18.73 -9.36
C GLY A 318 20.60 17.52 -8.83
N LYS A 319 20.46 17.18 -7.55
CA LYS A 319 21.30 16.16 -6.91
C LYS A 319 20.48 15.05 -6.30
N VAL A 320 20.87 13.82 -6.61
CA VAL A 320 20.31 12.61 -6.00
C VAL A 320 21.36 11.88 -5.18
N GLU A 321 20.93 11.23 -4.12
CA GLU A 321 21.74 10.34 -3.28
C GLU A 321 21.37 8.90 -3.61
N LEU A 322 22.37 8.03 -3.81
CA LEU A 322 22.15 6.59 -3.90
C LEU A 322 21.99 6.02 -2.49
N ALA A 323 20.93 5.27 -2.23
CA ALA A 323 20.69 4.66 -0.92
C ALA A 323 20.07 3.26 -1.04
N HIS A 324 20.03 2.54 0.07
CA HIS A 324 19.09 1.44 0.25
C HIS A 324 17.80 1.98 0.86
N TRP A 325 16.69 1.33 0.54
CA TRP A 325 15.39 1.73 1.05
C TRP A 325 15.30 1.53 2.57
N ILE A 326 14.76 2.53 3.25
CA ILE A 326 14.62 2.62 4.70
C ILE A 326 13.29 3.33 4.93
N SER A 327 12.36 2.68 5.64
CA SER A 327 10.97 3.15 5.80
C SER A 327 10.91 4.60 6.27
N SER A 328 11.55 4.89 7.41
CA SER A 328 11.55 6.20 8.07
C SER A 328 12.24 7.34 7.32
N ARG A 329 12.77 7.09 6.12
CA ARG A 329 13.48 8.08 5.29
C ARG A 329 12.93 8.20 3.87
N HIS A 330 12.35 7.13 3.35
CA HIS A 330 12.10 6.93 1.92
C HIS A 330 10.65 6.53 1.62
N ASN A 331 9.76 6.52 2.62
CA ASN A 331 8.33 6.24 2.43
C ASN A 331 7.56 7.43 1.80
N MET A 332 8.11 8.64 1.82
CA MET A 332 7.48 9.82 1.23
C MET A 332 7.74 9.92 -0.27
N GLY A 333 6.68 9.79 -1.06
CA GLY A 333 6.74 10.06 -2.49
C GLY A 333 7.61 9.07 -3.26
N MET A 334 7.46 7.79 -2.92
CA MET A 334 8.14 6.71 -3.63
C MET A 334 7.51 6.47 -4.98
N ILE A 335 8.36 6.10 -5.93
CA ILE A 335 7.95 5.78 -7.28
C ILE A 335 8.67 4.51 -7.73
N PHE A 336 7.91 3.58 -8.26
CA PHE A 336 8.44 2.33 -8.80
C PHE A 336 7.56 1.81 -9.94
N ALA A 337 8.11 0.86 -10.70
CA ALA A 337 7.44 0.24 -11.83
C ALA A 337 7.02 -1.20 -11.53
N ARG A 338 6.40 -1.80 -12.55
CA ARG A 338 5.86 -3.16 -12.53
C ARG A 338 6.88 -4.23 -12.12
N ASP A 339 8.16 -4.04 -12.43
CA ASP A 339 9.24 -4.96 -12.06
C ASP A 339 9.38 -5.09 -10.54
N LEU A 340 9.39 -3.98 -9.79
CA LEU A 340 9.43 -4.02 -8.33
C LEU A 340 8.10 -4.53 -7.75
N TRP A 341 6.96 -4.11 -8.32
CA TRP A 341 5.66 -4.64 -7.92
C TRP A 341 5.61 -6.17 -8.00
N THR A 342 6.11 -6.75 -9.10
CA THR A 342 6.13 -8.20 -9.32
C THR A 342 6.88 -8.93 -8.20
N GLU A 343 7.98 -8.37 -7.71
CA GLU A 343 8.72 -8.96 -6.59
C GLU A 343 8.01 -8.76 -5.25
N ILE A 344 7.41 -7.60 -5.00
CA ILE A 344 6.57 -7.37 -3.81
C ILE A 344 5.41 -8.37 -3.78
N LYS A 345 4.76 -8.61 -4.93
CA LYS A 345 3.67 -9.58 -5.09
C LYS A 345 4.12 -11.01 -4.82
N LYS A 346 5.30 -11.43 -5.31
CA LYS A 346 5.89 -12.75 -4.95
C LYS A 346 6.12 -12.89 -3.45
N CYS A 347 6.40 -11.77 -2.78
CA CYS A 347 6.59 -11.67 -1.34
C CYS A 347 5.28 -11.48 -0.54
N ALA A 348 4.11 -11.65 -1.15
CA ALA A 348 2.81 -11.44 -0.49
C ALA A 348 2.66 -12.21 0.83
N LYS A 349 3.09 -13.48 0.85
CA LYS A 349 3.04 -14.31 2.06
C LYS A 349 3.84 -13.68 3.20
N GLU A 350 5.04 -13.17 2.92
CA GLU A 350 5.88 -12.51 3.92
C GLU A 350 5.25 -11.18 4.36
N PHE A 351 4.76 -10.38 3.41
CA PHE A 351 4.12 -9.09 3.69
C PHE A 351 2.91 -9.25 4.64
N CYS A 352 2.05 -10.20 4.35
CA CYS A 352 0.81 -10.41 5.08
C CYS A 352 1.03 -11.12 6.43
N ASN A 353 2.15 -11.82 6.65
CA ASN A 353 2.43 -12.51 7.92
C ASN A 353 3.41 -11.78 8.84
N PHE A 354 4.20 -10.83 8.30
CA PHE A 354 5.06 -10.00 9.12
C PHE A 354 4.21 -9.15 10.08
N ASP A 355 4.47 -9.32 11.38
CA ASP A 355 3.67 -8.74 12.47
C ASP A 355 3.94 -7.24 12.66
N ASP A 356 3.64 -6.46 11.64
CA ASP A 356 3.76 -5.02 11.64
C ASP A 356 2.61 -4.42 10.85
N TYR A 357 1.73 -3.66 11.51
CA TYR A 357 0.60 -3.00 10.85
C TYR A 357 1.04 -1.82 9.95
N ASN A 358 2.32 -1.43 9.95
CA ASN A 358 2.84 -0.40 9.07
C ASN A 358 3.34 -1.03 7.77
N TRP A 359 2.76 -0.60 6.64
CA TRP A 359 3.09 -1.13 5.31
C TRP A 359 4.55 -0.83 4.92
N ASP A 360 5.11 0.29 5.37
CA ASP A 360 6.46 0.73 5.05
C ASP A 360 7.50 -0.08 5.84
N TRP A 361 7.33 -0.24 7.16
CA TRP A 361 8.20 -1.14 7.93
C TRP A 361 8.14 -2.58 7.39
N THR A 362 6.97 -3.03 6.97
CA THR A 362 6.81 -4.33 6.28
C THR A 362 7.59 -4.36 4.96
N LEU A 363 7.55 -3.30 4.13
CA LEU A 363 8.33 -3.21 2.91
C LEU A 363 9.84 -3.23 3.17
N GLN A 364 10.30 -2.71 4.31
CA GLN A 364 11.73 -2.74 4.69
C GLN A 364 12.15 -4.17 4.99
N HIS A 365 11.29 -4.88 5.72
CA HIS A 365 11.46 -6.29 5.99
C HIS A 365 11.52 -7.10 4.69
N LEU A 366 10.60 -6.86 3.74
CA LEU A 366 10.64 -7.51 2.43
C LEU A 366 11.93 -7.24 1.68
N SER A 367 12.37 -5.98 1.63
CA SER A 367 13.65 -5.59 1.03
C SER A 367 14.82 -6.38 1.60
N MET A 368 14.77 -6.71 2.90
CA MET A 368 15.83 -7.43 3.60
C MET A 368 15.76 -8.96 3.50
N LYS A 369 14.55 -9.51 3.41
CA LYS A 369 14.31 -10.96 3.63
C LYS A 369 13.74 -11.70 2.44
N CYS A 370 13.09 -11.00 1.51
CA CYS A 370 12.37 -11.65 0.42
C CYS A 370 12.76 -11.12 -0.96
N ILE A 371 12.89 -9.80 -1.14
CA ILE A 371 13.18 -9.20 -2.44
C ILE A 371 14.67 -9.37 -2.78
N PRO A 372 15.02 -9.99 -3.92
CA PRO A 372 16.40 -10.16 -4.33
C PRO A 372 17.13 -8.83 -4.54
N GLY A 373 18.38 -8.77 -4.10
CA GLY A 373 19.27 -7.61 -4.31
C GLY A 373 18.95 -6.38 -3.45
N GLN A 374 17.96 -6.48 -2.55
CA GLN A 374 17.44 -5.38 -1.73
C GLN A 374 16.90 -4.22 -2.59
N ILE A 375 16.03 -3.39 -2.02
CA ILE A 375 15.52 -2.22 -2.74
C ILE A 375 16.58 -1.12 -2.65
N LYS A 376 17.24 -0.83 -3.78
CA LYS A 376 18.08 0.36 -3.97
C LYS A 376 17.26 1.51 -4.53
N VAL A 377 17.54 2.71 -4.05
CA VAL A 377 16.79 3.92 -4.33
C VAL A 377 17.70 5.09 -4.72
N LEU A 378 17.25 5.89 -5.70
CA LEU A 378 17.78 7.24 -5.90
C LEU A 378 16.85 8.23 -5.19
N LYS A 379 17.40 8.94 -4.21
CA LYS A 379 16.67 9.91 -3.37
C LYS A 379 17.03 11.33 -3.78
N MET A 380 16.06 12.18 -4.07
CA MET A 380 16.31 13.62 -4.22
C MET A 380 16.87 14.22 -2.93
N LYS A 381 17.96 14.96 -3.04
CA LYS A 381 18.55 15.69 -1.90
C LYS A 381 17.76 16.95 -1.57
N ALA A 382 17.33 17.71 -2.57
CA ALA A 382 16.36 18.79 -2.38
C ALA A 382 14.95 18.23 -2.62
N THR A 383 14.13 18.19 -1.57
CA THR A 383 12.82 17.55 -1.59
C THR A 383 11.86 18.22 -2.58
N ARG A 384 11.04 17.42 -3.26
CA ARG A 384 9.91 17.88 -4.08
C ARG A 384 8.57 17.51 -3.45
N ILE A 385 8.58 16.84 -2.30
CA ILE A 385 7.37 16.41 -1.59
C ILE A 385 7.53 16.77 -0.13
N PHE A 386 6.48 17.33 0.46
CA PHE A 386 6.46 17.76 1.85
C PHE A 386 5.31 17.07 2.56
N HIS A 387 5.58 16.51 3.74
CA HIS A 387 4.55 15.96 4.61
C HIS A 387 3.83 17.09 5.33
N MET A 388 2.51 17.21 5.15
CA MET A 388 1.66 18.25 5.74
C MET A 388 1.02 17.80 7.06
N GLY A 389 0.96 16.49 7.33
CA GLY A 389 0.45 15.97 8.59
C GLY A 389 1.37 16.30 9.76
N ASP A 390 0.99 17.25 10.61
CA ASP A 390 1.54 17.39 11.97
C ASP A 390 0.70 16.63 13.01
N CYS A 391 -0.47 16.13 12.56
CA CYS A 391 -1.42 15.34 13.33
C CYS A 391 -2.02 14.25 12.43
N GLY A 392 -2.08 13.03 12.94
CA GLY A 392 -2.49 11.84 12.19
C GLY A 392 -2.35 10.59 13.04
N VAL A 393 -2.41 9.40 12.42
CA VAL A 393 -2.38 8.09 13.12
C VAL A 393 -1.24 7.99 14.14
N HIS A 394 -0.09 8.61 13.86
CA HIS A 394 1.12 8.58 14.69
C HIS A 394 1.53 9.93 15.32
N HIS A 395 0.88 11.04 14.96
CA HIS A 395 1.28 12.37 15.42
C HIS A 395 0.15 13.05 16.21
N LYS A 396 0.48 13.51 17.42
CA LYS A 396 -0.43 14.24 18.33
C LYS A 396 0.09 15.67 18.56
N GLY A 397 0.33 16.41 17.49
CA GLY A 397 0.75 17.81 17.58
C GLY A 397 -0.26 18.65 18.38
N LYS A 398 0.22 19.60 19.20
CA LYS A 398 -0.67 20.46 20.02
C LYS A 398 -1.43 21.51 19.20
N ASN A 399 -0.88 21.92 18.04
CA ASN A 399 -1.44 22.95 17.15
C ASN A 399 -1.52 22.43 15.69
N CYS A 400 -2.55 21.65 15.39
CA CYS A 400 -2.76 21.00 14.09
C CYS A 400 -3.41 21.94 13.06
N ASN A 401 -2.75 23.02 12.64
CA ASN A 401 -3.29 23.88 11.57
C ASN A 401 -2.54 23.66 10.24
N PRO A 402 -3.14 22.92 9.27
CA PRO A 402 -2.55 22.68 7.96
C PRO A 402 -2.18 23.96 7.20
N ASP A 403 -2.92 25.06 7.41
CA ASP A 403 -2.68 26.32 6.69
C ASP A 403 -1.38 27.00 7.09
N ILE A 404 -0.91 26.82 8.34
CA ILE A 404 0.39 27.34 8.79
C ILE A 404 1.51 26.63 8.03
N LYS A 405 1.47 25.30 8.02
CA LYS A 405 2.47 24.49 7.33
C LYS A 405 2.43 24.71 5.81
N ARG A 406 1.23 24.88 5.24
CA ARG A 406 1.05 25.26 3.83
C ARG A 406 1.82 26.54 3.51
N LYS A 407 1.63 27.61 4.29
CA LYS A 407 2.34 28.89 4.08
C LYS A 407 3.86 28.72 4.19
N GLN A 408 4.34 27.89 5.10
CA GLN A 408 5.78 27.59 5.24
C GLN A 408 6.32 26.88 3.99
N VAL A 409 5.63 25.86 3.49
CA VAL A 409 6.02 25.12 2.28
C VAL A 409 5.97 26.02 1.04
N GLU A 410 4.90 26.80 0.88
CA GLU A 410 4.78 27.79 -0.20
C GLU A 410 5.91 28.83 -0.15
N SER A 411 6.28 29.31 1.03
CA SER A 411 7.42 30.22 1.19
C SER A 411 8.73 29.55 0.77
N ILE A 412 8.99 28.30 1.18
CA ILE A 412 10.19 27.55 0.76
C ILE A 412 10.24 27.43 -0.76
N ILE A 413 9.14 27.03 -1.40
CA ILE A 413 9.05 26.87 -2.85
C ILE A 413 9.26 28.21 -3.56
N ASN A 414 8.59 29.26 -3.09
CA ASN A 414 8.64 30.60 -3.70
C ASN A 414 10.04 31.22 -3.62
N SER A 415 10.72 31.09 -2.48
CA SER A 415 12.09 31.59 -2.30
C SER A 415 13.15 30.81 -3.10
N ASN A 416 12.80 29.62 -3.61
CA ASN A 416 13.72 28.74 -4.33
C ASN A 416 13.26 28.45 -5.78
N ARG A 417 12.35 29.25 -6.35
CA ARG A 417 11.82 29.04 -7.71
C ARG A 417 12.89 28.91 -8.78
N GLN A 418 13.96 29.71 -8.68
CA GLN A 418 15.12 29.69 -9.60
C GLN A 418 15.94 28.39 -9.53
N HIS A 419 15.72 27.56 -8.51
CA HIS A 419 16.39 26.28 -8.31
C HIS A 419 15.46 25.09 -8.59
N LEU A 420 14.19 25.32 -8.90
CA LEU A 420 13.30 24.29 -9.44
C LEU A 420 13.61 24.09 -10.94
N PHE A 421 13.17 22.96 -11.50
CA PHE A 421 13.42 22.59 -12.89
C PHE A 421 14.93 22.58 -13.23
N PRO A 422 15.74 21.76 -12.52
CA PRO A 422 17.17 21.68 -12.81
C PRO A 422 17.41 21.21 -14.25
N ASN A 423 18.40 21.77 -14.93
CA ASN A 423 18.76 21.35 -16.30
C ASN A 423 19.44 19.97 -16.34
N VAL A 424 20.09 19.57 -15.24
CA VAL A 424 20.82 18.31 -15.11
C VAL A 424 20.55 17.73 -13.73
N ILE A 425 20.39 16.40 -13.65
CA ILE A 425 20.41 15.65 -12.40
C ILE A 425 21.60 14.70 -12.41
N SER A 426 22.33 14.63 -11.30
CA SER A 426 23.49 13.74 -11.13
C SER A 426 23.47 13.04 -9.77
N ILE A 427 24.08 11.86 -9.70
CA ILE A 427 24.27 11.14 -8.44
C ILE A 427 25.40 11.83 -7.67
N GLN A 428 25.08 12.36 -6.48
CA GLN A 428 26.08 12.88 -5.55
C GLN A 428 25.98 12.17 -4.19
N GLY A 429 26.89 11.22 -4.01
CA GLY A 429 27.09 10.50 -2.76
C GLY A 429 26.24 9.25 -2.64
N THR A 430 26.65 8.42 -1.69
CA THR A 430 25.96 7.19 -1.32
C THR A 430 25.68 7.23 0.17
N SER A 431 24.46 6.87 0.53
CA SER A 431 24.02 6.86 1.91
C SER A 431 24.81 5.84 2.72
N ARG A 432 25.33 6.28 3.86
CA ARG A 432 26.15 5.44 4.76
C ARG A 432 25.33 4.79 5.88
N PHE A 433 24.00 4.92 5.86
CA PHE A 433 23.16 4.35 6.89
C PHE A 433 23.23 2.82 6.88
N LYS A 434 23.47 2.23 8.05
CA LYS A 434 23.50 0.79 8.20
C LYS A 434 22.11 0.22 7.98
N LEU A 435 21.97 -0.57 6.94
CA LEU A 435 20.74 -1.30 6.65
C LEU A 435 20.52 -2.40 7.70
N ARG A 436 19.31 -2.47 8.23
CA ARG A 436 18.90 -3.49 9.21
C ARG A 436 17.48 -3.94 8.91
N ASP A 437 17.24 -5.22 9.12
CA ASP A 437 15.89 -5.76 9.19
C ASP A 437 15.18 -5.13 10.40
N PRO A 438 14.00 -4.50 10.21
CA PRO A 438 13.32 -3.85 11.32
C PRO A 438 12.79 -4.86 12.33
N LYS A 439 12.75 -4.45 13.60
CA LYS A 439 11.94 -5.17 14.57
C LYS A 439 10.47 -4.84 14.28
N PRO A 440 9.58 -5.84 14.19
CA PRO A 440 8.16 -5.58 13.97
C PRO A 440 7.57 -4.70 15.07
N ASN A 441 6.71 -3.76 14.70
CA ASN A 441 5.97 -2.90 15.63
C ASN A 441 4.74 -3.58 16.27
N GLY A 442 4.36 -4.78 15.82
CA GLY A 442 3.18 -5.50 16.31
C GLY A 442 1.90 -5.09 15.56
N GLY A 443 0.76 -5.25 16.21
CA GLY A 443 -0.57 -4.87 15.72
C GLY A 443 -1.08 -5.65 14.49
N TRP A 444 -0.38 -6.70 14.06
CA TRP A 444 -0.73 -7.53 12.89
C TRP A 444 -0.67 -9.04 13.24
N GLY A 445 -0.98 -9.35 14.50
CA GLY A 445 -1.03 -10.70 15.06
C GLY A 445 -2.25 -11.51 14.63
N ASP A 446 -3.37 -10.82 14.39
CA ASP A 446 -4.68 -11.43 14.13
C ASP A 446 -4.69 -12.16 12.79
N ILE A 447 -5.06 -13.45 12.83
CA ILE A 447 -5.06 -14.30 11.63
C ILE A 447 -6.01 -13.79 10.56
N ARG A 448 -7.11 -13.12 10.95
CA ARG A 448 -8.12 -12.60 10.02
C ARG A 448 -7.54 -11.50 9.12
N ASP A 449 -6.69 -10.61 9.67
CA ASP A 449 -5.98 -9.60 8.87
C ASP A 449 -4.98 -10.25 7.91
N ARG A 450 -4.26 -11.29 8.35
CA ARG A 450 -3.30 -11.99 7.49
C ARG A 450 -4.00 -12.67 6.32
N GLU A 451 -5.13 -13.30 6.58
CA GLU A 451 -5.93 -13.99 5.57
C GLU A 451 -6.62 -13.03 4.58
N LEU A 452 -7.17 -11.91 5.07
CA LEU A 452 -7.72 -10.84 4.21
C LEU A 452 -6.63 -10.22 3.34
N CYS A 453 -5.47 -9.90 3.91
CA CYS A 453 -4.33 -9.39 3.13
C CYS A 453 -3.91 -10.37 2.03
N MET A 454 -3.86 -11.67 2.36
CA MET A 454 -3.53 -12.72 1.39
C MET A 454 -4.60 -12.88 0.32
N SER A 455 -5.87 -12.59 0.60
CA SER A 455 -6.95 -12.76 -0.38
C SER A 455 -6.82 -11.80 -1.56
N PHE A 456 -6.18 -10.64 -1.37
CA PHE A 456 -5.94 -9.69 -2.47
C PHE A 456 -5.06 -10.25 -3.58
N MET A 457 -4.19 -11.21 -3.25
CA MET A 457 -3.23 -11.81 -4.19
C MET A 457 -3.71 -13.16 -4.75
N LYS A 458 -4.86 -13.67 -4.29
CA LYS A 458 -5.44 -14.94 -4.72
C LYS A 458 -6.41 -14.77 -5.90
N THR A 459 -5.95 -14.15 -6.98
CA THR A 459 -6.61 -14.32 -8.28
C THR A 459 -6.17 -15.66 -8.88
N ASN A 460 -7.15 -16.43 -9.40
CA ASN A 460 -6.96 -17.79 -9.90
C ASN A 460 -5.81 -17.85 -10.92
N VAL A 461 -4.91 -18.82 -10.75
CA VAL A 461 -4.20 -19.46 -11.86
C VAL A 461 -5.23 -20.13 -12.76
#